data_AF-A0A8J6GH18-F1
#
_entry.id   AF-A0A8J6GH18-F1
#
_cell.length_a   1.000
_cell.length_b   1.000
_cell.length_c   1.000
_cell.angle_alpha   90.00
_cell.angle_beta   90.00
_cell.angle_gamma   90.00
#
_symmetry.space_group_name_H-M   'P 1'
#
loop_
_entity.id
_entity.type
_entity.pdbx_description
1 polymer ?
#
loop_
_entity_poly.entity_id
_entity_poly.type
_entity_poly.pdbx_seq_one_letter_code
_entity_poly.pdbx_strand_id
1 'polypeptide(L)'
;MAGRSPFDIVGSSDNPDQNTEDYLFQVILEKQIRIPRSLSVKAASVLKSFLNKDPKERLGCHPQTGFADIQGHPFFRNVDWDMMEQKQVVPPFKPNISGEFGLDNFDSQFTNEPVQLTPDDDDIVRKIDQSEFEGFEYINPLLMSAEECV
;
A
#
# COMPACT_ATOMS: atom_id res chain seq x y z
N MET A 1 1.43 10.19 8.61
CA MET A 1 1.73 11.55 9.10
C MET A 1 0.69 12.09 10.07
N ALA A 2 -0.61 12.11 9.74
CA ALA A 2 -1.65 12.63 10.62
C ALA A 2 -2.22 11.62 11.64
N GLY A 3 -1.92 10.33 11.49
CA GLY A 3 -2.45 9.26 12.35
C GLY A 3 -3.91 8.87 12.09
N ARG A 4 -4.54 9.45 11.05
CA ARG A 4 -5.94 9.20 10.66
C ARG A 4 -6.14 9.46 9.16
N SER A 5 -7.27 9.00 8.63
CA SER A 5 -7.65 9.23 7.22
C SER A 5 -7.89 10.73 6.95
N PRO A 6 -7.51 11.27 5.78
CA PRO A 6 -7.89 12.62 5.38
C PRO A 6 -9.40 12.80 5.11
N PHE A 7 -10.16 11.69 5.09
CA PHE A 7 -11.59 11.62 4.85
C PHE A 7 -12.37 11.14 6.09
N ASP A 8 -11.76 11.18 7.27
CA ASP A 8 -12.32 10.70 8.54
C ASP A 8 -13.50 11.49 9.10
N ILE A 9 -13.95 12.52 8.38
CA ILE A 9 -15.15 13.28 8.73
C ILE A 9 -16.44 12.44 8.58
N VAL A 10 -16.37 11.35 7.81
CA VAL A 10 -17.43 10.35 7.67
C VAL A 10 -17.42 9.47 8.92
N GLY A 11 -18.59 9.22 9.52
CA GLY A 11 -18.70 8.43 10.77
C GLY A 11 -18.63 9.25 12.06
N SER A 12 -18.28 10.54 11.98
CA SER A 12 -18.17 11.45 13.12
C SER A 12 -19.37 12.40 13.26
N SER A 13 -20.39 12.25 12.41
CA SER A 13 -21.55 13.13 12.35
C SER A 13 -22.75 12.52 13.05
N ASP A 14 -23.49 13.36 13.79
CA ASP A 14 -24.80 12.99 14.36
C ASP A 14 -25.86 12.76 13.26
N ASN A 15 -25.56 13.18 12.02
CA ASN A 15 -26.41 12.91 10.86
C ASN A 15 -26.06 11.53 10.25
N PRO A 16 -26.98 10.53 10.29
CA PRO A 16 -26.74 9.20 9.73
C PRO A 16 -26.37 9.21 8.26
N ASP A 17 -26.90 10.16 7.47
CA ASP A 17 -26.63 10.26 6.03
C ASP A 17 -25.14 10.54 5.75
N GLN A 18 -24.43 11.16 6.70
CA GLN A 18 -23.01 11.48 6.61
C GLN A 18 -22.09 10.35 7.10
N ASN A 19 -22.65 9.20 7.46
CA ASN A 19 -21.92 8.02 7.90
C ASN A 19 -21.99 6.88 6.86
N THR A 20 -22.30 7.23 5.61
CA THR A 20 -22.47 6.30 4.47
C THR A 20 -21.24 6.28 3.57
N GLU A 21 -21.09 5.19 2.81
CA GLU A 21 -20.06 5.06 1.78
C GLU A 21 -20.25 6.09 0.65
N ASP A 22 -21.49 6.33 0.24
CA ASP A 22 -21.81 7.36 -0.77
C ASP A 22 -21.36 8.75 -0.34
N TYR A 23 -21.56 9.10 0.94
CA TYR A 23 -21.05 10.35 1.49
C TYR A 23 -19.52 10.39 1.55
N LEU A 24 -18.85 9.26 1.81
CA LEU A 24 -17.39 9.17 1.70
C LEU A 24 -16.90 9.47 0.29
N PHE A 25 -17.54 8.89 -0.74
CA PHE A 25 -17.19 9.20 -2.13
C PHE A 25 -17.43 10.67 -2.45
N GLN A 26 -18.53 11.25 -1.99
CA GLN A 26 -18.77 12.69 -2.12
C GLN A 26 -17.67 13.52 -1.45
N VAL A 27 -17.25 13.14 -0.23
CA VAL A 27 -16.15 13.81 0.49
C VAL A 27 -14.83 13.71 -0.31
N ILE A 28 -14.53 12.55 -0.88
CA ILE A 28 -13.33 12.34 -1.72
C ILE A 28 -13.38 13.21 -2.98
N LEU A 29 -14.53 13.28 -3.65
CA LEU A 29 -14.71 14.03 -4.90
C LEU A 29 -14.74 15.54 -4.67
N GLU A 30 -15.48 16.02 -3.66
CA GLU A 30 -15.83 17.43 -3.58
C GLU A 30 -15.08 18.17 -2.46
N LYS A 31 -14.91 17.52 -1.30
CA LYS A 31 -14.41 18.21 -0.11
C LYS A 31 -12.91 18.48 -0.25
N GLN A 32 -12.51 19.69 0.15
CA GLN A 32 -11.10 20.04 0.24
C GLN A 32 -10.48 19.40 1.49
N ILE A 33 -9.36 18.70 1.30
CA ILE A 33 -8.62 18.07 2.39
C ILE A 33 -7.94 19.15 3.25
N ARG A 34 -8.16 19.07 4.56
CA ARG A 34 -7.53 19.97 5.55
C ARG A 34 -6.28 19.33 6.11
N ILE A 35 -5.13 19.94 5.84
CA ILE A 35 -3.84 19.48 6.35
C ILE A 35 -3.67 19.94 7.82
N PRO A 36 -3.37 19.04 8.77
CA PRO A 36 -3.14 19.41 10.17
C PRO A 36 -1.99 20.42 10.34
N ARG A 37 -2.17 21.37 11.27
CA ARG A 37 -1.16 22.41 11.56
C ARG A 37 0.16 21.88 12.12
N SER A 38 0.16 20.65 12.65
CA SER A 38 1.36 19.98 13.15
C SER A 38 2.32 19.53 12.03
N LEU A 39 1.87 19.49 10.78
CA LEU A 39 2.70 19.10 9.65
C LEU A 39 3.54 20.26 9.14
N SER A 40 4.78 19.97 8.76
CA SER A 40 5.68 20.96 8.16
C SER A 40 5.14 21.46 6.81
N VAL A 41 5.57 22.64 6.38
CA VAL A 41 5.17 23.23 5.09
C VAL A 41 5.50 22.28 3.92
N LYS A 42 6.65 21.61 3.98
CA LYS A 42 7.07 20.62 2.96
C LYS A 42 6.14 19.40 2.94
N ALA A 43 5.72 18.91 4.11
CA ALA A 43 4.77 17.81 4.23
C ALA A 43 3.37 18.21 3.71
N ALA A 44 2.91 19.42 4.05
CA ALA A 44 1.66 19.94 3.54
C ALA A 44 1.67 20.10 2.01
N SER A 45 2.79 20.57 1.45
CA SER A 45 2.99 20.69 0.01
C SER A 45 2.87 19.34 -0.69
N VAL A 46 3.67 18.34 -0.27
CA VAL A 46 3.68 17.03 -0.95
C VAL A 46 2.31 16.34 -0.87
N LEU A 47 1.62 16.44 0.28
CA LEU A 47 0.29 15.87 0.45
C LEU A 47 -0.72 16.53 -0.48
N LYS A 48 -0.73 17.86 -0.59
CA LYS A 48 -1.63 18.57 -1.51
C LYS A 48 -1.36 18.20 -2.96
N SER A 49 -0.09 18.07 -3.35
CA SER A 49 0.28 17.74 -4.73
C SER A 49 -0.07 16.30 -5.10
N PHE A 50 0.08 15.32 -4.20
CA PHE A 50 -0.39 13.94 -4.42
C PHE A 50 -1.91 13.81 -4.38
N LEU A 51 -2.58 14.56 -3.51
CA LEU A 51 -4.04 14.50 -3.34
C LEU A 51 -4.77 15.50 -4.25
N ASN A 52 -4.14 15.90 -5.36
CA ASN A 52 -4.78 16.72 -6.37
C ASN A 52 -5.93 15.93 -7.01
N LYS A 53 -7.12 16.51 -7.07
CA LYS A 53 -8.32 15.87 -7.63
C LYS A 53 -8.21 15.71 -9.14
N ASP A 54 -7.53 16.64 -9.82
CA ASP A 54 -7.19 16.50 -11.23
C ASP A 54 -5.96 15.58 -11.35
N PRO A 55 -6.08 14.39 -11.97
CA PRO A 55 -4.94 13.50 -12.16
C PRO A 55 -3.86 14.08 -13.08
N LYS A 56 -4.17 15.02 -13.99
CA LYS A 56 -3.16 15.62 -14.87
C LYS A 56 -2.19 16.54 -14.12
N GLU A 57 -2.70 17.20 -13.08
CA GLU A 57 -1.96 18.13 -12.22
C GLU A 57 -1.45 17.45 -10.94
N ARG A 58 -1.62 16.13 -10.83
CA ARG A 58 -1.19 15.36 -9.65
C ARG A 58 0.30 15.07 -9.72
N LEU A 59 1.00 15.27 -8.61
CA LEU A 59 2.42 14.93 -8.48
C LEU A 59 2.63 13.45 -8.83
N GLY A 60 3.57 13.17 -9.72
CA GLY A 60 3.81 11.80 -10.21
C GLY A 60 3.08 11.44 -11.50
N CYS A 61 2.11 12.25 -11.93
CA CYS A 61 1.26 11.91 -13.08
C CYS A 61 1.65 12.62 -14.39
N HIS A 62 2.68 13.46 -14.38
CA HIS A 62 3.19 14.04 -15.62
C HIS A 62 3.80 12.94 -16.51
N PRO A 63 3.44 12.83 -17.80
CA PRO A 63 3.81 11.67 -18.61
C PRO A 63 5.31 11.52 -18.87
N GLN A 64 6.08 12.61 -18.86
CA GLN A 64 7.53 12.59 -19.10
C GLN A 64 8.38 12.70 -17.84
N THR A 65 7.84 13.32 -16.79
CA THR A 65 8.63 13.71 -15.60
C THR A 65 8.05 13.20 -14.29
N GLY A 66 6.96 12.43 -14.30
CA GLY A 66 6.21 12.07 -13.10
C GLY A 66 7.09 11.61 -11.93
N PHE A 67 7.92 10.60 -12.14
CA PHE A 67 8.82 10.14 -11.07
C PHE A 67 9.91 11.17 -10.73
N ALA A 68 10.50 11.83 -11.72
CA ALA A 68 11.50 12.88 -11.48
C ALA A 68 10.93 14.06 -10.66
N ASP A 69 9.65 14.41 -10.86
CA ASP A 69 8.94 15.44 -10.10
C ASP A 69 8.76 15.02 -8.63
N ILE A 70 8.50 13.73 -8.38
CA ILE A 70 8.48 13.17 -7.02
C ILE A 70 9.88 13.28 -6.40
N GLN A 71 10.92 12.81 -7.10
CA GLN A 71 12.30 12.85 -6.61
C GLN A 71 12.78 14.27 -6.30
N GLY A 72 12.41 15.24 -7.15
CA GLY A 72 12.75 16.65 -7.00
C GLY A 72 11.89 17.42 -5.99
N HIS A 73 10.81 16.84 -5.45
CA HIS A 73 9.91 17.55 -4.55
C HIS A 73 10.64 17.92 -3.23
N PRO A 74 10.51 19.16 -2.69
CA PRO A 74 11.26 19.62 -1.52
C PRO A 74 11.13 18.79 -0.24
N PHE A 75 10.07 17.98 -0.14
CA PHE A 75 9.87 17.01 0.95
C PHE A 75 10.93 15.89 0.93
N PHE A 76 11.32 15.43 -0.27
CA PHE A 76 12.30 14.36 -0.47
C PHE A 76 13.74 14.87 -0.71
N ARG A 77 14.01 16.16 -0.46
CA ARG A 77 15.32 16.78 -0.71
C ARG A 77 16.52 16.03 -0.09
N ASN A 78 16.32 15.37 1.04
CA ASN A 78 17.37 14.66 1.76
C ASN A 78 17.40 13.15 1.44
N VAL A 79 16.63 12.69 0.46
CA VAL A 79 16.63 11.31 0.01
C VAL A 79 17.68 11.15 -1.07
N ASP A 80 18.68 10.34 -0.79
CA ASP A 80 19.54 9.76 -1.82
C ASP A 80 18.80 8.54 -2.40
N TRP A 81 18.38 8.65 -3.66
CA TRP A 81 17.51 7.65 -4.29
C TRP A 81 18.28 6.39 -4.66
N ASP A 82 19.56 6.50 -5.03
CA ASP A 82 20.40 5.35 -5.37
C ASP A 82 20.72 4.55 -4.10
N MET A 83 21.07 5.23 -3.01
CA MET A 83 21.28 4.56 -1.71
C MET A 83 19.99 3.93 -1.17
N MET A 84 18.85 4.58 -1.38
CA MET A 84 17.54 4.03 -0.96
C MET A 84 17.21 2.75 -1.73
N GLU A 85 17.38 2.76 -3.06
CA GLU A 85 17.16 1.59 -3.92
C GLU A 85 18.09 0.43 -3.55
N GLN A 86 19.36 0.73 -3.26
CA GLN A 86 20.37 -0.26 -2.85
C GLN A 86 20.26 -0.68 -1.38
N LYS A 87 19.21 -0.27 -0.66
CA LYS A 87 18.97 -0.58 0.76
C LYS A 87 20.11 -0.15 1.70
N GLN A 88 20.83 0.90 1.35
CA GLN A 88 21.94 1.43 2.16
C GLN A 88 21.47 2.45 3.21
N VAL A 89 20.28 2.99 3.06
CA VAL A 89 19.65 3.85 4.07
C VAL A 89 19.14 2.97 5.22
N VAL A 90 19.66 3.19 6.42
CA VAL A 90 19.21 2.48 7.62
C VAL A 90 17.74 2.81 7.90
N PRO A 91 16.84 1.81 8.01
CA PRO A 91 15.43 2.06 8.31
C PRO A 91 15.25 2.77 9.67
N PRO A 92 14.32 3.73 9.77
CA PRO A 92 14.06 4.43 11.03
C PRO A 92 13.34 3.57 12.09
N PHE A 93 12.80 2.43 11.68
CA PHE A 93 12.15 1.46 12.54
C PHE A 93 12.65 0.06 12.19
N LYS A 94 13.04 -0.70 13.21
CA LYS A 94 13.41 -2.12 13.09
C LYS A 94 12.32 -2.95 13.80
N PRO A 95 11.54 -3.77 13.08
CA PRO A 95 10.56 -4.66 13.70
C PRO A 95 11.20 -5.61 14.71
N ASN A 96 10.45 -5.94 15.77
CA ASN A 96 10.86 -6.98 16.71
C ASN A 96 10.51 -8.34 16.12
N ILE A 97 11.52 -9.19 15.95
CA ILE A 97 11.36 -10.57 15.47
C ILE A 97 11.52 -11.49 16.67
N SER A 98 10.42 -12.12 17.07
CA SER A 98 10.34 -13.14 18.11
C SER A 98 10.24 -14.54 17.49
N GLY A 99 10.84 -15.54 18.15
CA GLY A 99 10.89 -16.90 17.60
C GLY A 99 11.68 -16.99 16.30
N GLU A 100 11.39 -18.02 15.51
CA GLU A 100 12.06 -18.28 14.23
C GLU A 100 11.47 -17.45 13.08
N PHE A 101 10.16 -17.25 13.09
CA PHE A 101 9.41 -16.65 11.97
C PHE A 101 8.80 -15.28 12.27
N GLY A 102 8.91 -14.74 13.49
CA GLY A 102 8.34 -13.44 13.83
C GLY A 102 6.81 -13.40 13.77
N LEU A 103 6.14 -14.50 14.12
CA LEU A 103 4.68 -14.64 13.94
C LEU A 103 3.86 -13.59 14.74
N ASP A 104 4.43 -13.01 15.78
CA ASP A 104 3.81 -11.92 16.56
C ASP A 104 3.63 -10.62 15.76
N ASN A 105 4.20 -10.51 14.56
CA ASN A 105 3.95 -9.39 13.65
C ASN A 105 2.70 -9.58 12.77
N PHE A 106 2.04 -10.75 12.86
CA PHE A 106 0.80 -11.06 12.18
C PHE A 106 -0.36 -11.08 13.17
N ASP A 107 -1.58 -10.93 12.66
CA ASP A 107 -2.76 -11.04 13.51
C ASP A 107 -2.95 -12.49 13.97
N SER A 108 -3.14 -12.66 15.28
CA SER A 108 -3.38 -13.95 15.92
C SER A 108 -4.60 -14.69 15.37
N GLN A 109 -5.56 -13.98 14.74
CA GLN A 109 -6.68 -14.63 14.07
C GLN A 109 -6.19 -15.63 13.01
N PHE A 110 -5.10 -15.32 12.30
CA PHE A 110 -4.54 -16.19 11.26
C PHE A 110 -3.51 -17.18 11.80
N THR A 111 -2.64 -16.76 12.72
CA THR A 111 -1.59 -17.66 13.24
C THR A 111 -2.15 -18.76 14.15
N ASN A 112 -3.39 -18.59 14.63
CA ASN A 112 -4.12 -19.60 15.40
C ASN A 112 -4.98 -20.51 14.52
N GLU A 113 -5.16 -20.20 13.23
CA GLU A 113 -5.85 -21.11 12.31
C GLU A 113 -5.05 -22.41 12.15
N PRO A 114 -5.73 -23.55 11.94
CA PRO A 114 -5.05 -24.81 11.70
C PRO A 114 -4.29 -24.76 10.36
N VAL A 115 -3.05 -25.22 10.37
CA VAL A 115 -2.21 -25.30 9.16
C VAL A 115 -2.67 -26.47 8.30
N GLN A 116 -3.74 -26.26 7.54
CA GLN A 116 -4.35 -27.25 6.65
C GLN A 116 -4.91 -26.59 5.39
N LEU A 117 -5.10 -27.41 4.35
CA LEU A 117 -5.91 -27.04 3.21
C LEU A 117 -7.36 -27.45 3.49
N THR A 118 -8.31 -26.54 3.26
CA THR A 118 -9.73 -26.85 3.36
C THR A 118 -10.06 -27.95 2.32
N PRO A 119 -10.69 -29.06 2.73
CA PRO A 119 -11.09 -30.09 1.78
C PRO A 119 -12.02 -29.56 0.70
N ASP A 120 -11.80 -29.98 -0.54
CA ASP A 120 -12.60 -29.57 -1.69
C ASP A 120 -13.93 -30.33 -1.79
N ASP A 121 -14.89 -29.74 -2.52
CA ASP A 121 -16.10 -30.41 -2.98
C ASP A 121 -15.92 -30.82 -4.45
N ASP A 122 -15.81 -32.12 -4.71
CA ASP A 122 -15.57 -32.68 -6.04
C ASP A 122 -16.63 -32.23 -7.09
N ASP A 123 -17.88 -32.02 -6.67
CA ASP A 123 -18.96 -31.57 -7.57
C ASP A 123 -18.78 -30.10 -8.00
N ILE A 124 -18.05 -29.31 -7.21
CA ILE A 124 -17.65 -27.95 -7.56
C ILE A 124 -16.40 -27.98 -8.42
N VAL A 125 -15.37 -28.72 -8.01
CA VAL A 125 -14.08 -28.81 -8.75
C VAL A 125 -14.30 -29.28 -10.19
N ARG A 126 -15.19 -30.26 -10.39
CA ARG A 126 -15.50 -30.79 -11.72
C ARG A 126 -16.11 -29.77 -12.68
N LYS A 127 -16.71 -28.69 -12.19
CA LYS A 127 -17.33 -27.63 -13.02
C LYS A 127 -16.32 -26.58 -13.49
N ILE A 128 -15.09 -26.62 -12.96
CA ILE A 128 -14.03 -25.69 -13.32
C ILE A 128 -13.40 -26.12 -14.65
N ASP A 129 -13.32 -25.21 -15.61
CA ASP A 129 -12.60 -25.43 -16.86
C ASP A 129 -11.09 -25.32 -16.60
N GLN A 130 -10.39 -26.47 -16.66
CA GLN A 130 -8.96 -26.53 -16.39
C GLN A 130 -8.11 -25.92 -17.50
N SER A 131 -8.68 -25.73 -18.71
CA SER A 131 -7.92 -25.15 -19.84
C SER A 131 -7.60 -23.67 -19.63
N GLU A 132 -8.40 -22.95 -18.84
CA GLU A 132 -8.14 -21.55 -18.47
C GLU A 132 -6.91 -21.38 -17.56
N PHE A 133 -6.35 -22.49 -17.03
CA PHE A 133 -5.15 -22.50 -16.18
C PHE A 133 -3.91 -23.03 -16.90
N GLU A 134 -3.98 -23.30 -18.21
CA GLU A 134 -2.80 -23.71 -18.99
C GLU A 134 -1.72 -22.62 -18.96
N GLY A 135 -0.48 -23.01 -18.66
CA GLY A 135 0.66 -22.08 -18.57
C GLY A 135 0.75 -21.32 -17.24
N PHE A 136 0.05 -21.79 -16.21
CA PHE A 136 0.12 -21.23 -14.86
C PHE A 136 1.46 -21.52 -14.17
N GLU A 137 2.12 -22.64 -14.50
CA GLU A 137 3.38 -23.03 -13.86
C GLU A 137 4.49 -22.03 -14.13
N TYR A 138 5.13 -21.57 -13.04
CA TYR A 138 6.24 -20.64 -13.09
C TYR A 138 7.27 -20.99 -12.01
N ILE A 139 8.55 -20.96 -12.38
CA ILE A 139 9.68 -21.03 -11.45
C ILE A 139 10.54 -19.79 -11.66
N ASN A 140 10.87 -19.09 -10.57
CA ASN A 140 11.75 -17.93 -10.66
C ASN A 140 13.16 -18.37 -11.09
N PRO A 141 13.69 -17.88 -12.22
CA PRO A 141 14.99 -18.30 -12.73
C PRO A 141 16.16 -17.97 -11.79
N LEU A 142 15.99 -17.00 -10.87
CA LEU A 142 17.01 -16.64 -9.88
C LEU A 142 17.10 -17.63 -8.71
N LEU A 143 16.05 -18.43 -8.46
CA LEU A 143 16.09 -19.47 -7.44
C LEU A 143 16.80 -20.72 -7.97
N MET A 144 16.63 -21.02 -9.27
CA MET A 144 17.29 -22.16 -9.91
C MET A 144 18.82 -22.04 -9.93
N SER A 145 19.35 -20.83 -10.05
CA SER A 145 20.80 -20.60 -10.05
C SER A 145 21.44 -20.68 -8.66
N ALA A 146 20.67 -20.54 -7.58
CA ALA A 146 21.17 -20.64 -6.21
C ALA A 146 21.35 -22.10 -5.77
N GLU A 147 20.56 -23.03 -6.31
CA GLU A 147 20.63 -24.46 -5.99
C GLU A 147 21.78 -25.20 -6.71
N GLU A 148 22.27 -24.68 -7.84
CA GLU A 148 23.44 -25.25 -8.57
C GLU A 148 24.80 -24.83 -7.97
N CYS A 149 24.82 -23.95 -6.95
CA CYS A 149 26.04 -23.44 -6.33
C CYS A 149 26.40 -24.12 -4.98
N VAL A 150 25.82 -25.29 -4.67
CA VAL A 150 26.17 -26.11 -3.49
C VAL A 150 26.92 -27.36 -3.89
#